data_AF-A0A0D8XW68-F1
#
_entry.id   AF-A0A0D8XW68-F1
#
_cell.length_a   1.000
_cell.length_b   1.000
_cell.length_c   1.000
_cell.angle_alpha   90.00
_cell.angle_beta   90.00
_cell.angle_gamma   90.00
#
_symmetry.space_group_name_H-M   'P 1'
#
loop_
_entity.id
_entity.type
_entity.pdbx_description
1 polymer ?
#
loop_
_entity_poly.entity_id
_entity_poly.type
_entity_poly.pdbx_seq_one_letter_code
_entity_poly.pdbx_strand_id
1 'polypeptide(L)'
;MVCGPVCMSFLIFMSIWGIIFLSILGGLYYNESVGLFEDLPKEDMNKCSIKDWECRKREIVNLYHQNAYNCWIAAGGYVVVAVLSAFRLSCIRCTR
;
A
#
# COMPACT_ATOMS: atom_id res chain seq x y z
N MET A 1 -6.16 -12.92 -23.51
CA MET A 1 -5.99 -11.49 -23.82
C MET A 1 -4.51 -11.16 -23.81
N VAL A 2 -3.88 -11.13 -24.98
CA VAL A 2 -2.48 -10.69 -25.12
C VAL A 2 -2.53 -9.17 -25.20
N CYS A 3 -2.35 -8.47 -24.07
CA CYS A 3 -2.05 -7.04 -24.13
C CYS A 3 -0.70 -6.91 -24.86
N GLY A 4 -0.65 -6.11 -25.92
CA GLY A 4 0.56 -5.94 -26.72
C GLY A 4 1.76 -5.45 -25.90
N PRO A 5 2.99 -5.55 -26.43
CA PRO A 5 4.22 -5.21 -25.69
C PRO A 5 4.23 -3.79 -25.11
N VAL A 6 3.55 -2.83 -25.74
CA VAL A 6 3.42 -1.45 -25.25
C VAL A 6 2.55 -1.36 -23.98
N CYS A 7 1.49 -2.16 -23.90
CA CYS A 7 0.59 -2.21 -22.75
C CYS A 7 1.29 -2.82 -21.51
N MET A 8 2.14 -3.84 -21.71
CA MET A 8 2.95 -4.41 -20.62
C MET A 8 3.97 -3.43 -20.05
N SER A 9 4.65 -2.64 -20.89
CA SER A 9 5.60 -1.63 -20.42
C SER A 9 4.93 -0.56 -19.55
N PHE A 10 3.72 -0.13 -19.92
CA PHE A 10 2.95 0.83 -19.11
C PHE A 10 2.55 0.25 -17.75
N LEU A 11 2.13 -1.02 -17.69
CA LEU A 11 1.77 -1.71 -16.45
C LEU A 11 2.96 -1.86 -15.48
N ILE A 12 4.15 -2.12 -16.02
CA ILE A 12 5.39 -2.17 -15.23
C ILE A 12 5.71 -0.78 -14.66
N PHE A 13 5.61 0.27 -15.48
CA PHE A 13 5.83 1.65 -15.04
C PHE A 13 4.87 2.06 -13.91
N MET A 14 3.57 1.80 -14.08
CA MET A 14 2.57 2.08 -13.06
C MET A 14 2.77 1.25 -11.78
N SER A 15 3.25 0.00 -11.90
CA SER A 15 3.60 -0.81 -10.73
C SER A 15 4.78 -0.22 -9.96
N ILE A 16 5.85 0.21 -10.64
CA ILE A 16 7.01 0.85 -9.98
C ILE A 16 6.58 2.11 -9.24
N TRP A 17 5.78 2.96 -9.91
CA TRP A 17 5.25 4.17 -9.28
C TRP A 17 4.39 3.85 -8.04
N GLY A 18 3.50 2.86 -8.15
CA GLY A 18 2.67 2.40 -7.04
C GLY A 18 3.49 1.89 -5.84
N ILE A 19 4.58 1.17 -6.08
CA ILE A 19 5.48 0.68 -5.02
C ILE A 19 6.11 1.86 -4.27
N ILE A 20 6.64 2.86 -4.99
CA ILE A 20 7.28 4.04 -4.38
C ILE A 20 6.26 4.82 -3.56
N PHE A 21 5.07 5.06 -4.11
CA PHE A 21 4.03 5.80 -3.41
C PHE A 21 3.54 5.09 -2.13
N LEU A 22 3.24 3.78 -2.22
CA LEU A 22 2.74 3.00 -1.10
C LEU A 22 3.80 2.79 0.00
N SER A 23 5.08 2.67 -0.37
CA SER A 23 6.16 2.56 0.61
C SER A 23 6.38 3.86 1.38
N ILE A 24 6.32 5.02 0.71
CA ILE A 24 6.35 6.33 1.37
C ILE A 24 5.16 6.50 2.30
N LEU A 25 3.93 6.24 1.81
CA LEU A 25 2.73 6.30 2.65
C LEU A 25 2.80 5.38 3.87
N GLY A 26 3.23 4.13 3.69
CA GLY A 26 3.39 3.19 4.79
C GLY A 26 4.39 3.69 5.84
N GLY A 27 5.48 4.33 5.40
CA GLY A 27 6.43 4.99 6.30
C GLY A 27 5.82 6.19 7.07
N LEU A 28 5.04 7.03 6.39
CA LEU A 28 4.34 8.16 7.02
C LEU A 28 3.29 7.70 8.04
N TYR A 29 2.57 6.61 7.75
CA TYR A 29 1.63 5.98 8.69
C TYR A 29 2.36 5.38 9.90
N TYR A 30 3.54 4.77 9.70
CA TYR A 30 4.34 4.24 10.80
C TYR A 30 4.87 5.34 11.73
N ASN A 31 5.13 6.53 11.21
CA ASN A 31 5.55 7.71 11.97
C ASN A 31 4.39 8.57 12.51
N GLU A 32 3.15 8.05 12.49
CA GLU A 32 1.96 8.73 13.06
C GLU A 32 1.77 10.17 12.54
N SER A 33 1.99 10.38 11.24
CA SER A 33 1.99 11.72 10.65
C SER A 33 0.59 12.37 10.72
N VAL A 34 0.51 13.56 11.33
CA VAL A 34 -0.76 14.31 11.53
C VAL A 34 -1.52 14.57 10.22
N GLY A 35 -0.81 14.73 9.09
CA GLY A 35 -1.42 14.95 7.78
C GLY A 35 -2.22 13.77 7.24
N LEU A 36 -2.06 12.57 7.80
CA LEU A 36 -2.79 11.36 7.42
C LEU A 36 -3.94 11.04 8.37
N PHE A 37 -4.22 11.93 9.32
CA PHE A 37 -5.25 11.72 10.34
C PHE A 37 -6.66 11.63 9.74
N GLU A 38 -6.94 12.39 8.68
CA GLU A 38 -8.25 12.39 8.00
C GLU A 38 -8.50 11.12 7.17
N ASP A 39 -7.42 10.44 6.77
CA ASP A 39 -7.48 9.20 5.98
C ASP A 39 -7.62 7.94 6.85
N LEU A 40 -7.56 8.07 8.19
CA LEU A 40 -7.76 6.94 9.09
C LEU A 40 -9.19 6.40 9.02
N PRO A 41 -9.38 5.07 9.12
CA PRO A 41 -10.71 4.50 9.26
C PRO A 41 -11.38 5.02 10.54
N LYS A 42 -12.72 5.08 10.52
CA LYS A 42 -13.49 5.60 11.67
C LYS A 42 -13.15 4.80 12.93
N GLU A 43 -13.00 5.53 14.03
CA GLU A 43 -12.82 4.93 15.35
C GLU A 43 -13.99 4.02 15.71
N ASP A 44 -13.68 2.85 16.27
CA ASP A 44 -14.69 1.92 16.74
C ASP A 44 -15.22 2.38 18.10
N MET A 45 -16.41 3.00 18.08
CA MET A 45 -17.06 3.59 19.26
C MET A 45 -17.38 2.57 20.37
N ASN A 46 -17.24 1.27 20.09
CA ASN A 46 -17.46 0.21 21.08
C ASN A 46 -16.22 -0.13 21.92
N LYS A 47 -15.00 0.26 21.50
CA LYS A 47 -13.77 -0.14 22.20
C LYS A 47 -13.36 0.81 23.33
N CYS A 48 -13.64 2.09 23.18
CA CYS A 48 -13.30 3.12 24.17
C CYS A 48 -14.47 4.08 24.34
N SER A 49 -14.78 4.44 25.60
CA SER A 49 -15.77 5.49 25.88
C SER A 49 -15.21 6.86 25.47
N ILE A 50 -16.02 7.73 24.86
CA ILE A 50 -15.61 9.07 24.40
C ILE A 50 -15.00 9.94 25.52
N LYS A 51 -15.33 9.64 26.80
CA LYS A 51 -14.77 10.34 27.95
C LYS A 51 -13.31 10.00 28.27
N ASP A 52 -12.78 8.89 27.74
CA ASP A 52 -11.46 8.40 28.08
C ASP A 52 -10.44 8.71 26.96
N TRP A 53 -9.74 9.84 27.12
CA TRP A 53 -8.79 10.35 26.14
C TRP A 53 -7.57 9.43 25.94
N GLU A 54 -7.10 8.78 27.01
CA GLU A 54 -5.93 7.89 26.93
C GLU A 54 -6.26 6.60 26.15
N CYS A 55 -7.46 6.07 26.34
CA CYS A 55 -7.96 4.92 25.57
C CYS A 55 -8.05 5.26 24.07
N ARG A 56 -8.66 6.41 23.74
CA ARG A 56 -8.83 6.86 22.35
C ARG A 56 -7.50 7.07 21.62
N LYS A 57 -6.51 7.71 22.26
CA LYS A 57 -5.18 7.91 21.65
C LYS A 57 -4.52 6.59 21.25
N ARG A 58 -4.59 5.57 22.12
CA ARG A 58 -4.00 4.26 21.84
C ARG A 58 -4.67 3.56 20.66
N GLU A 59 -5.99 3.67 20.56
CA GLU A 59 -6.72 3.09 19.42
C GLU A 59 -6.34 3.81 18.12
N ILE A 60 -6.26 5.14 18.11
CA ILE A 60 -5.81 5.92 16.93
C ILE A 60 -4.41 5.47 16.48
N VAL A 61 -3.46 5.36 17.41
CA VAL A 61 -2.10 4.86 17.12
C VAL A 61 -2.15 3.44 16.52
N ASN A 62 -3.00 2.58 17.07
CA ASN A 62 -3.19 1.23 16.54
C ASN A 62 -3.74 1.24 15.10
N LEU A 63 -4.68 2.15 14.79
CA LEU A 63 -5.19 2.34 13.42
C LEU A 63 -4.09 2.82 12.46
N TYR A 64 -3.21 3.74 12.89
CA TYR A 64 -2.05 4.17 12.09
C TYR A 64 -1.16 2.99 11.73
N HIS A 65 -0.79 2.17 12.71
CA HIS A 65 0.03 0.99 12.48
C HIS A 65 -0.67 -0.03 11.58
N GLN A 66 -1.96 -0.29 11.80
CA GLN A 66 -2.73 -1.21 10.96
C GLN A 66 -2.74 -0.77 9.49
N ASN A 67 -2.95 0.52 9.23
CA ASN A 67 -2.90 1.07 7.88
C ASN A 67 -1.49 1.02 7.28
N ALA A 68 -0.45 1.29 8.07
CA ALA A 68 0.94 1.16 7.65
C ALA A 68 1.23 -0.26 7.14
N TYR A 69 0.82 -1.29 7.90
CA TYR A 69 0.98 -2.68 7.49
C TYR A 69 0.21 -3.01 6.20
N ASN A 70 -1.03 -2.54 6.07
CA ASN A 70 -1.82 -2.72 4.86
C ASN A 70 -1.13 -2.09 3.62
N CYS A 71 -0.58 -0.89 3.76
CA CYS A 71 0.16 -0.22 2.70
C CYS A 71 1.44 -0.98 2.31
N TRP A 72 2.20 -1.50 3.29
CA TRP A 72 3.40 -2.30 3.01
C TRP A 72 3.08 -3.64 2.35
N ILE A 73 2.03 -4.33 2.79
CA ILE A 73 1.57 -5.56 2.14
C ILE A 73 1.10 -5.28 0.70
N ALA A 74 0.35 -4.20 0.48
CA ALA A 74 -0.05 -3.78 -0.86
C ALA A 74 1.17 -3.47 -1.74
N ALA A 75 2.16 -2.74 -1.23
CA ALA A 75 3.42 -2.48 -1.93
C ALA A 75 4.14 -3.78 -2.32
N GLY A 76 4.20 -4.75 -1.41
CA GLY A 76 4.73 -6.09 -1.68
C GLY A 76 3.97 -6.81 -2.81
N GLY A 77 2.64 -6.69 -2.84
CA GLY A 77 1.81 -7.21 -3.94
C GLY A 77 2.19 -6.62 -5.30
N TYR A 78 2.39 -5.30 -5.39
CA TYR A 78 2.84 -4.66 -6.63
C TYR A 78 4.24 -5.13 -7.06
N VAL A 79 5.16 -5.40 -6.11
CA VAL A 79 6.48 -5.99 -6.41
C VAL A 79 6.31 -7.37 -7.06
N VAL A 80 5.46 -8.23 -6.51
CA VAL A 80 5.21 -9.56 -7.08
C VAL A 80 4.64 -9.47 -8.50
N VAL A 81 3.68 -8.57 -8.73
CA VAL A 81 3.11 -8.33 -10.07
C VAL A 81 4.16 -7.80 -11.05
N ALA A 82 5.03 -6.88 -10.62
CA ALA A 82 6.14 -6.37 -11.42
C ALA A 82 7.13 -7.49 -11.80
N VAL A 83 7.48 -8.38 -10.86
CA VAL A 83 8.38 -9.52 -11.12
C VAL A 83 7.74 -10.52 -12.08
N LEU A 84 6.46 -10.87 -11.90
CA LEU A 84 5.75 -11.80 -12.78
C LEU A 84 5.58 -11.24 -14.20
N SER A 85 5.27 -9.94 -14.32
CA SER A 85 5.17 -9.28 -15.63
C SER A 85 6.53 -9.18 -16.33
N ALA A 86 7.60 -8.87 -15.60
CA ALA A 86 8.97 -8.90 -16.13
C ALA A 86 9.37 -10.31 -16.59
N PHE A 87 9.06 -11.35 -15.80
CA PHE A 87 9.32 -12.73 -16.18
C PHE A 87 8.59 -13.12 -17.47
N ARG A 88 7.30 -12.76 -17.58
CA ARG A 88 6.50 -12.98 -18.80
C ARG A 88 7.10 -12.28 -20.02
N LEU A 89 7.53 -11.03 -19.87
CA LEU A 89 8.15 -10.26 -20.96
C LEU A 89 9.47 -10.89 -21.42
N SER A 90 10.31 -11.34 -20.47
CA SER A 90 11.57 -12.04 -20.75
C SER A 90 11.36 -13.38 -21.46
N CYS A 91 10.36 -14.17 -21.06
CA CYS A 91 10.00 -15.41 -21.76
C CYS A 91 9.53 -15.15 -23.19
N ILE A 92 8.66 -14.16 -23.40
CA ILE A 92 8.19 -13.78 -24.75
C ILE A 92 9.35 -13.32 -25.64
N ARG A 93 10.34 -12.63 -25.06
CA ARG A 93 11.53 -12.16 -25.77
C ARG A 93 12.56 -13.25 -26.04
N CYS A 94 12.45 -14.41 -25.39
CA CYS A 94 13.30 -15.59 -25.61
C CYS A 94 12.71 -16.56 -26.66
N THR A 95 11.39 -16.52 -26.88
CA THR A 95 10.69 -17.30 -27.93
C THR A 95 10.72 -16.64 -29.32
N ARG A 96 11.21 -15.40 -29.43
CA ARG A 96 11.26 -14.63 -30.69
C ARG A 96 12.70 -14.46 -31.14
#